data_AF-A0A090W039-F1
#
_entry.id   AF-A0A090W039-F1
#
_cell.length_a   1.000
_cell.length_b   1.000
_cell.length_c   1.000
_cell.angle_alpha   90.00
_cell.angle_beta   90.00
_cell.angle_gamma   90.00
#
_symmetry.space_group_name_H-M   'P 1'
#
loop_
_entity.id
_entity.type
_entity.pdbx_description
1 polymer ?
#
loop_
_entity_poly.entity_id
_entity_poly.type
_entity_poly.pdbx_seq_one_letter_code
_entity_poly.pdbx_strand_id
1 'polypeptide(L)'
;MYSNKNAYALSDTLKVNERCSHCNTKYRIEPSFFYGAMYVSYAVGVAFGVAAFVISNLILGADLTVTFIAIVGTLIVFMPVIMRLSRNIWINMFMSYDETLANKNKKTS
;
A
#
# COMPACT_ATOMS: atom_id res chain seq x y z
N MET A 1 6.61 1.30 10.99
CA MET A 1 6.71 0.31 9.90
C MET A 1 7.66 0.78 8.79
N TYR A 2 7.39 1.88 8.09
CA TYR A 2 8.30 2.41 7.06
C TYR A 2 9.41 3.29 7.64
N SER A 3 10.60 3.24 7.05
CA SER A 3 11.75 4.07 7.45
C SER A 3 11.55 5.56 7.09
N ASN A 4 10.79 5.84 6.04
CA ASN A 4 10.49 7.19 5.58
C ASN A 4 8.97 7.38 5.46
N LYS A 5 8.42 8.46 6.01
CA LYS A 5 6.98 8.75 5.94
C LYS A 5 6.53 9.18 4.54
N ASN A 6 7.41 9.76 3.71
CA ASN A 6 7.03 10.27 2.39
C ASN A 6 6.91 9.13 1.36
N ALA A 7 5.72 8.98 0.78
CA ALA A 7 5.45 7.98 -0.25
C ALA A 7 6.14 8.28 -1.58
N TYR A 8 6.54 9.52 -1.85
CA TYR A 8 7.18 9.90 -3.11
C TYR A 8 8.71 9.76 -3.10
N ALA A 9 9.30 9.38 -1.96
CA ALA A 9 10.73 9.09 -1.84
C ALA A 9 11.04 7.68 -2.37
N LEU A 10 11.07 7.51 -3.71
CA LEU A 10 11.16 6.21 -4.41
C LEU A 10 12.16 5.22 -3.81
N SER A 11 13.36 5.69 -3.42
CA SER A 11 14.43 4.88 -2.82
C SER A 11 14.04 4.25 -1.48
N ASP A 12 13.22 4.94 -0.67
CA ASP A 12 12.79 4.51 0.65
C ASP A 12 11.33 4.03 0.68
N THR A 13 10.61 4.09 -0.45
CA THR A 13 9.19 3.69 -0.50
C THR A 13 8.95 2.26 -0.05
N LEU A 14 9.89 1.38 -0.38
CA LEU A 14 9.87 -0.05 -0.06
C LEU A 14 10.70 -0.38 1.18
N LYS A 15 11.35 0.60 1.80
CA LYS A 15 12.21 0.39 2.97
C LYS A 15 11.37 0.29 4.24
N VAL A 16 11.14 -0.94 4.64
CA VAL A 16 10.41 -1.32 5.85
C VAL A 16 11.42 -1.68 6.94
N ASN A 17 11.19 -1.21 8.16
CA ASN A 17 11.98 -1.63 9.33
C ASN A 17 11.87 -3.14 9.53
N GLU A 18 12.90 -3.78 10.08
CA GLU A 18 12.88 -5.22 10.30
C GLU A 18 11.89 -5.62 11.40
N ARG A 19 11.80 -4.81 12.45
CA ARG A 19 10.93 -5.03 13.61
C ARG A 19 10.11 -3.79 13.96
N CYS A 20 8.94 -4.03 14.55
CA CYS A 20 8.11 -2.99 15.12
C CYS A 20 8.74 -2.44 16.40
N SER A 21 8.82 -1.11 16.55
CA SER A 21 9.37 -0.46 17.74
C SER A 21 8.52 -0.64 19.02
N HIS A 22 7.24 -0.98 18.89
CA HIS A 22 6.32 -1.09 20.02
C HIS A 22 6.09 -2.52 20.51
N CYS A 23 5.99 -3.48 19.59
CA CYS A 23 5.70 -4.88 19.93
C CYS A 23 6.84 -5.84 19.58
N ASN A 24 7.94 -5.33 19.02
CA ASN A 24 9.09 -6.10 18.55
C ASN A 24 8.78 -7.20 17.50
N THR A 25 7.56 -7.22 16.96
CA THR A 25 7.13 -8.14 15.91
C THR A 25 7.94 -7.89 14.64
N LYS A 26 8.45 -8.97 14.04
CA LYS A 26 9.19 -8.92 12.77
C LYS A 26 8.20 -8.68 11.63
N TYR A 27 8.35 -7.57 10.89
CA TYR A 27 7.46 -7.26 9.76
C TYR A 27 7.66 -8.21 8.58
N ARG A 28 8.89 -8.72 8.40
CA ARG A 28 9.22 -9.76 7.42
C ARG A 28 9.18 -11.12 8.10
N ILE A 29 8.02 -11.78 8.06
CA ILE A 29 7.84 -13.14 8.61
C ILE A 29 8.62 -14.14 7.76
N GLU A 30 8.54 -14.01 6.43
CA GLU A 30 9.27 -14.82 5.45
C GLU A 30 10.05 -13.92 4.47
N PRO A 31 11.21 -14.36 3.92
CA PRO A 31 12.03 -13.54 3.01
C PRO A 31 11.28 -13.05 1.76
N SER A 32 10.25 -13.79 1.32
CA SER A 32 9.40 -13.49 0.16
C SER A 32 7.99 -13.01 0.52
N PHE A 33 7.69 -12.71 1.80
CA PHE A 33 6.34 -12.35 2.27
C PHE A 33 5.68 -11.19 1.48
N PHE A 34 6.49 -10.28 0.94
CA PHE A 34 6.01 -9.14 0.16
C PHE A 34 5.72 -9.43 -1.32
N TYR A 35 5.96 -10.65 -1.82
CA TYR A 35 5.50 -11.06 -3.15
C TYR A 35 3.97 -11.07 -3.23
N GLY A 36 3.29 -11.50 -2.16
CA GLY A 36 1.83 -11.44 -2.09
C GLY A 36 1.27 -10.01 -2.17
N ALA A 37 1.95 -9.05 -1.52
CA ALA A 37 1.61 -7.63 -1.61
C ALA A 37 1.70 -7.08 -3.05
N MET A 38 2.49 -7.70 -3.93
CA MET A 38 2.53 -7.36 -5.35
C MET A 38 1.22 -7.74 -6.05
N TYR A 39 0.63 -8.90 -5.74
CA TYR A 39 -0.69 -9.28 -6.28
C TYR A 39 -1.81 -8.34 -5.81
N VAL A 40 -1.76 -7.90 -4.55
CA VAL A 40 -2.70 -6.87 -4.04
C VAL A 40 -2.54 -5.55 -4.79
N SER A 41 -1.33 -5.21 -5.24
CA SER A 41 -1.10 -3.98 -6.02
C SER A 41 -1.81 -3.97 -7.36
N TYR A 42 -2.02 -5.14 -7.97
CA TYR A 42 -2.84 -5.26 -9.16
C TYR A 42 -4.30 -4.93 -8.87
N ALA A 43 -4.89 -5.53 -7.84
CA ALA A 43 -6.28 -5.26 -7.46
C ALA A 43 -6.50 -3.78 -7.08
N VAL A 44 -5.57 -3.18 -6.34
CA VAL A 44 -5.61 -1.76 -5.99
C VAL A 44 -5.44 -0.89 -7.25
N GLY A 45 -4.50 -1.21 -8.13
CA GLY A 45 -4.30 -0.48 -9.39
C GLY A 45 -5.54 -0.52 -10.30
N VAL A 46 -6.21 -1.67 -10.40
CA VAL A 46 -7.50 -1.79 -11.11
C VAL A 46 -8.55 -0.89 -10.48
N ALA A 47 -8.65 -0.85 -9.15
CA ALA A 47 -9.61 0.04 -8.46
C ALA A 47 -9.35 1.53 -8.78
N PHE A 48 -8.08 1.96 -8.79
CA PHE A 48 -7.71 3.33 -9.19
C PHE A 48 -8.01 3.60 -10.67
N GLY A 49 -7.74 2.64 -11.56
CA GLY A 49 -8.03 2.77 -12.99
C GLY A 49 -9.52 2.86 -13.29
N VAL A 50 -10.35 2.03 -12.64
CA VAL A 50 -11.81 2.09 -12.74
C VAL A 50 -12.35 3.41 -12.19
N ALA A 51 -11.83 3.87 -11.04
CA ALA A 51 -12.21 5.17 -10.49
C ALA A 51 -11.88 6.32 -11.46
N ALA A 52 -10.68 6.33 -12.04
CA ALA A 52 -10.27 7.33 -13.01
C ALA A 52 -11.16 7.30 -14.27
N PHE A 53 -11.50 6.10 -14.78
CA PHE A 53 -12.41 5.93 -15.92
C PHE A 53 -13.82 6.47 -15.61
N VAL A 54 -14.40 6.13 -14.47
CA VAL A 54 -15.73 6.60 -14.07
C VAL A 54 -15.74 8.13 -13.93
N ILE A 55 -14.71 8.71 -13.33
CA ILE A 55 -14.62 10.17 -13.17
C ILE A 55 -14.45 10.87 -14.52
N SER A 56 -13.57 10.39 -15.40
CA SER A 56 -13.33 11.06 -16.68
C SER A 56 -14.45 10.86 -17.69
N ASN A 57 -14.99 9.64 -17.80
CA ASN A 57 -15.94 9.29 -18.84
C ASN A 57 -17.39 9.52 -18.43
N LEU A 58 -17.79 9.12 -17.21
CA LEU A 58 -19.19 9.26 -16.76
C LEU A 58 -19.49 10.65 -16.17
N ILE A 59 -18.56 11.25 -15.42
CA ILE A 59 -18.81 12.54 -14.74
C ILE A 59 -18.45 13.72 -15.66
N LEU A 60 -17.28 13.66 -16.30
CA LEU A 60 -16.77 14.76 -17.13
C LEU A 60 -17.16 14.63 -18.62
N GLY A 61 -17.70 13.48 -19.06
CA GLY A 61 -18.05 13.24 -20.45
C GLY A 61 -16.85 13.33 -21.41
N ALA A 62 -15.63 13.06 -20.91
CA ALA A 62 -14.42 13.24 -21.67
C ALA A 62 -14.26 12.16 -22.76
N ASP A 63 -13.67 12.58 -23.89
CA ASP A 63 -13.37 11.70 -25.01
C ASP A 63 -12.50 10.49 -24.61
N LEU A 64 -12.55 9.41 -25.40
CA LEU A 64 -11.86 8.16 -25.13
C LEU A 64 -10.35 8.37 -24.97
N THR A 65 -9.74 9.24 -25.79
CA THR A 65 -8.29 9.53 -25.70
C THR A 65 -7.95 10.25 -24.39
N VAL A 66 -8.77 11.21 -23.96
CA VAL A 66 -8.57 11.97 -22.72
C VAL A 66 -8.74 11.06 -21.50
N THR A 67 -9.77 10.21 -21.52
CA THR A 67 -10.02 9.20 -20.49
C THR A 67 -8.82 8.24 -20.36
N PHE A 68 -8.26 7.77 -21.47
CA PHE A 68 -7.10 6.89 -21.44
C PHE A 68 -5.87 7.59 -20.82
N ILE A 69 -5.59 8.84 -21.23
CA ILE A 69 -4.50 9.64 -20.65
C ILE A 69 -4.72 9.87 -19.15
N ALA A 70 -5.95 10.14 -18.73
CA ALA A 70 -6.29 10.34 -17.32
C ALA A 70 -6.04 9.08 -16.48
N ILE A 71 -6.40 7.89 -16.99
CA ILE A 71 -6.13 6.61 -16.31
C ILE A 71 -4.62 6.38 -16.17
N VAL A 72 -3.87 6.51 -17.27
CA VAL A 72 -2.41 6.32 -17.25
C VAL A 72 -1.73 7.32 -16.32
N GLY A 73 -2.12 8.59 -16.40
CA GLY A 73 -1.63 9.65 -15.52
C GLY A 73 -1.91 9.35 -14.05
N THR A 74 -3.12 8.89 -13.72
CA THR A 74 -3.50 8.49 -12.36
C THR A 74 -2.64 7.33 -11.87
N LEU A 75 -2.43 6.29 -12.68
CA LEU A 75 -1.61 5.15 -12.30
C LEU A 75 -0.15 5.53 -12.04
N ILE A 76 0.43 6.44 -12.83
CA ILE A 76 1.82 6.90 -12.65
C ILE A 76 1.93 7.77 -11.40
N VAL A 77 1.02 8.74 -11.22
CA VAL A 77 1.05 9.68 -10.08
C VAL A 77 0.81 8.95 -8.75
N PHE A 78 -0.10 7.98 -8.75
CA PHE A 78 -0.43 7.20 -7.56
C PHE A 78 0.39 5.91 -7.42
N MET A 79 1.31 5.61 -8.34
CA MET A 79 2.19 4.43 -8.28
C MET A 79 2.83 4.21 -6.88
N PRO A 80 3.51 5.20 -6.27
CA PRO A 80 4.08 5.02 -4.93
C PRO A 80 3.03 4.76 -3.84
N VAL A 81 1.85 5.36 -3.98
CA VAL A 81 0.74 5.22 -3.03
C VAL A 81 0.15 3.82 -3.11
N ILE A 82 -0.11 3.32 -4.33
CA ILE A 82 -0.60 1.97 -4.60
C ILE A 82 0.37 0.95 -3.99
N MET A 83 1.67 1.08 -4.25
CA MET A 83 2.69 0.16 -3.71
C MET A 83 2.70 0.10 -2.17
N ARG A 84 2.54 1.25 -1.49
CA ARG A 84 2.47 1.28 -0.02
C ARG A 84 1.15 0.76 0.51
N LEU A 85 0.04 1.12 -0.12
CA LEU A 85 -1.30 0.72 0.31
C LEU A 85 -1.45 -0.79 0.23
N SER A 86 -1.02 -1.40 -0.88
CA SER A 86 -1.06 -2.86 -1.05
C SER A 86 -0.25 -3.60 0.00
N ARG A 87 0.91 -3.03 0.38
CA ARG A 87 1.77 -3.60 1.41
C ARG A 87 1.18 -3.47 2.82
N ASN A 88 0.46 -2.38 3.09
CA ASN A 88 -0.31 -2.20 4.32
C ASN A 88 -1.51 -3.14 4.39
N ILE A 89 -2.30 -3.23 3.31
CA ILE A 89 -3.46 -4.14 3.23
C ILE A 89 -3.00 -5.58 3.41
N TRP A 90 -1.92 -5.98 2.74
CA TRP A 90 -1.38 -7.33 2.89
C TRP A 90 -0.96 -7.64 4.33
N ILE A 91 -0.22 -6.75 4.99
CA ILE A 91 0.15 -6.97 6.39
C ILE A 91 -1.09 -7.01 7.28
N ASN A 92 -2.08 -6.15 7.06
CA ASN A 92 -3.31 -6.16 7.86
C ASN A 92 -4.12 -7.45 7.67
N MET A 93 -4.09 -8.06 6.49
CA MET A 93 -4.77 -9.33 6.20
C MET A 93 -4.12 -10.53 6.89
N PHE A 94 -2.78 -10.54 7.01
CA PHE A 94 -2.03 -11.66 7.59
C PHE A 94 -1.63 -11.45 9.06
N MET A 95 -1.60 -10.20 9.51
CA MET A 95 -1.24 -9.81 10.87
C MET A 95 -2.42 -9.05 11.46
N SER A 96 -3.35 -9.80 12.04
CA SER A 96 -4.47 -9.21 12.76
C SER A 96 -3.97 -8.59 14.06
N TYR A 97 -4.54 -7.44 14.44
CA TYR A 97 -4.14 -6.72 15.64
C TYR A 97 -4.51 -7.53 16.87
N ASP A 98 -3.49 -8.06 17.55
CA ASP A 98 -3.65 -8.74 18.83
C ASP A 98 -3.33 -7.76 19.97
N GLU A 99 -4.39 -7.26 20.62
CA GLU A 99 -4.30 -6.35 21.76
C GLU A 99 -3.52 -6.94 22.96
N THR A 100 -3.45 -8.27 23.06
CA THR A 100 -2.72 -8.94 24.14
C THR A 100 -1.19 -8.85 23.96
N LEU A 101 -0.71 -8.79 22.71
CA LEU A 101 0.70 -8.57 22.38
C LEU A 101 1.12 -7.10 22.60
N ALA A 102 0.20 -6.16 22.37
CA ALA A 102 0.41 -4.74 22.67
C ALA A 102 0.49 -4.48 24.18
N ASN A 103 -0.36 -5.16 24.96
CA ASN A 103 -0.40 -4.99 26.42
C ASN A 103 0.66 -5.81 27.18
N LYS A 104 1.14 -6.95 26.66
CA LYS A 104 2.26 -7.70 27.26
C LYS A 104 3.55 -6.87 27.30
N ASN A 105 3.86 -6.12 26.23
CA ASN A 105 5.06 -5.27 26.20
C ASN A 105 4.99 -4.06 27.15
N LYS A 106 3.78 -3.63 27.56
CA LYS A 106 3.63 -2.60 28.61
C LYS A 106 3.95 -3.10 30.02
N LYS A 107 3.90 -4.41 30.27
CA LYS A 107 4.12 -5.01 31.61
C LYS A 107 5.55 -5.49 31.85
N THR A 108 6.42 -5.44 30.83
CA THR A 108 7.81 -5.93 30.90
C THR A 108 8.85 -4.82 30.70
N SER A 109 8.44 -3.54 30.80
CA SER A 109 9.34 -2.40 30.95
C SER A 109 9.22 -1.84 32.37
#